data_AF-A0A814MY54-F1
#
_entry.id   AF-A0A814MY54-F1
#
_cell.length_a   1.000
_cell.length_b   1.000
_cell.length_c   1.000
_cell.angle_alpha   90.00
_cell.angle_beta   90.00
_cell.angle_gamma   90.00
#
_symmetry.space_group_name_H-M   'P 1'
#
loop_
_entity.id
_entity.type
_entity.pdbx_description
1 polymer ?
#
loop_
_entity_poly.entity_id
_entity_poly.type
_entity_poly.pdbx_seq_one_letter_code
_entity_poly.pdbx_strand_id
1 'polypeptide(L)'
;MTFMRMIDSNALKNTNTTNTVVANHRQIKLAILLPCQILSIICSLFVFINIIYRPSKLIKSIGNHFILPLLITSFIQVTTELSMVENYLHTGIVRPSTNSYCLFFNWYEFSLNGISLFIMLWASIERHIIILSQFVFQIQWKRIVFHYIPLCIAILYPPVCYAYLIFIYNCVNNWNYYELLCTAPCFYQNKILGTMDWLVNIIIPAFSIALANLLLIIRIIHRSTKIRHNPERIKKNRKMTIQLLAISSLFLIFWLPIAVTVDTIIRDRVLLNDNADLAASVLVVS
;
A
#
# COMPACT_ATOMS: atom_id res chain seq x y z
N MET A 1 34.61 11.20 44.80
CA MET A 1 34.55 9.95 43.99
C MET A 1 33.22 9.19 44.13
N THR A 2 32.40 9.42 45.16
CA THR A 2 31.13 8.68 45.39
C THR A 2 29.95 9.16 44.54
N PHE A 3 29.97 10.41 44.06
CA PHE A 3 28.88 11.01 43.27
C PHE A 3 28.81 10.48 41.82
N MET A 4 29.96 10.11 41.25
CA MET A 4 30.03 9.59 39.87
C MET A 4 29.38 8.20 39.72
N ARG A 5 29.45 7.36 40.78
CA ARG A 5 28.78 6.04 40.80
C ARG A 5 27.26 6.11 40.86
N MET A 6 26.69 7.22 41.30
CA MET A 6 25.22 7.38 41.40
C MET A 6 24.58 7.71 40.06
N ILE A 7 25.30 8.41 39.18
CA ILE A 7 24.82 8.78 37.84
C ILE A 7 24.72 7.53 36.95
N ASP A 8 25.71 6.64 37.01
CA ASP A 8 25.72 5.41 36.21
C ASP A 8 24.57 4.44 36.55
N SER A 9 24.19 4.36 37.84
CA SER A 9 23.09 3.48 38.29
C SER A 9 21.72 3.94 37.77
N ASN A 10 21.48 5.25 37.74
CA ASN A 10 20.22 5.81 37.23
C ASN A 10 20.11 5.69 35.71
N ALA A 11 21.21 5.89 34.98
CA ALA A 11 21.25 5.70 33.53
C ALA A 11 20.93 4.25 33.15
N LEU A 12 21.54 3.27 33.83
CA LEU A 12 21.32 1.85 33.60
C LEU A 12 19.86 1.42 33.88
N LYS A 13 19.27 1.94 34.96
CA LYS A 13 17.87 1.66 35.32
C LYS A 13 16.88 2.22 34.29
N ASN A 14 17.19 3.38 33.71
CA ASN A 14 16.35 3.97 32.65
C ASN A 14 16.41 3.14 31.36
N THR A 15 17.60 2.70 30.92
CA THR A 15 17.72 1.82 29.73
C THR A 15 17.01 0.48 29.88
N ASN A 16 17.00 -0.11 31.07
CA ASN A 16 16.30 -1.38 31.28
C ASN A 16 14.78 -1.21 31.21
N THR A 17 14.24 -0.11 31.74
CA THR A 17 12.80 0.20 31.68
C THR A 17 12.34 0.48 30.24
N THR A 18 13.12 1.20 29.44
CA THR A 18 12.75 1.48 28.04
C THR A 18 12.73 0.20 27.20
N ASN A 19 13.70 -0.70 27.41
CA ASN A 19 13.80 -1.94 26.65
C ASN A 19 12.63 -2.90 26.92
N THR A 20 12.14 -2.97 28.17
CA THR A 20 11.00 -3.84 28.51
C THR A 20 9.69 -3.33 27.93
N VAL A 21 9.46 -2.00 27.93
CA VAL A 21 8.26 -1.40 27.33
C VAL A 21 8.20 -1.65 25.82
N VAL A 22 9.32 -1.46 25.11
CA VAL A 22 9.40 -1.71 23.66
C VAL A 22 9.16 -3.19 23.34
N ALA A 23 9.75 -4.10 24.14
CA ALA A 23 9.53 -5.54 23.96
C ALA A 23 8.06 -5.94 24.14
N ASN A 24 7.40 -5.44 25.19
CA ASN A 24 5.99 -5.73 25.47
C ASN A 24 5.08 -5.25 24.32
N HIS A 25 5.33 -4.05 23.80
CA HIS A 25 4.54 -3.52 22.68
C HIS A 25 4.67 -4.37 21.41
N ARG A 26 5.86 -4.92 21.12
CA ARG A 26 6.05 -5.83 19.97
C ARG A 26 5.28 -7.14 20.14
N GLN A 27 5.28 -7.72 21.34
CA GLN A 27 4.57 -8.97 21.61
C GLN A 27 3.05 -8.81 21.48
N ILE A 28 2.49 -7.68 21.93
CA ILE A 28 1.06 -7.39 21.76
C ILE A 28 0.71 -7.26 20.27
N LYS A 29 1.52 -6.54 19.49
CA LYS A 29 1.33 -6.43 18.03
C LYS A 29 1.36 -7.79 17.36
N LEU A 30 2.34 -8.63 17.70
CA LEU A 30 2.48 -9.98 17.17
C LEU A 30 1.25 -10.84 17.51
N ALA A 31 0.79 -10.81 18.76
CA ALA A 31 -0.37 -11.58 19.22
C ALA A 31 -1.68 -11.21 18.50
N ILE A 32 -1.82 -9.95 18.05
CA ILE A 32 -2.99 -9.49 17.29
C ILE A 32 -2.84 -9.82 15.80
N LEU A 33 -1.65 -9.61 15.22
CA LEU A 33 -1.42 -9.78 13.78
C LEU A 33 -1.51 -11.24 13.33
N LEU A 34 -0.96 -12.18 14.11
CA LEU A 34 -0.91 -13.60 13.75
C LEU A 34 -2.30 -14.24 13.50
N PRO A 35 -3.29 -14.13 14.40
CA PRO A 35 -4.63 -14.68 14.12
C PRO A 35 -5.31 -13.97 12.94
N CYS A 36 -5.09 -12.66 12.78
CA CYS A 36 -5.60 -11.92 11.63
C CYS A 36 -4.98 -12.39 10.31
N GLN A 37 -3.68 -12.70 10.29
CA GLN A 37 -2.98 -13.25 9.13
C GLN A 37 -3.55 -14.60 8.74
N ILE A 38 -3.65 -15.53 9.70
CA ILE A 38 -4.17 -16.88 9.47
C ILE A 38 -5.59 -16.80 8.90
N LEU A 39 -6.46 -15.98 9.50
CA LEU A 39 -7.82 -15.78 9.02
C LEU A 39 -7.84 -15.21 7.59
N SER A 40 -7.00 -14.20 7.32
CA SER A 40 -6.90 -13.58 5.99
C SER A 40 -6.43 -14.57 4.91
N ILE A 41 -5.46 -15.42 5.23
CA ILE A 41 -4.97 -16.49 4.33
C ILE A 41 -6.08 -17.49 4.06
N ILE A 42 -6.79 -17.97 5.09
CA ILE A 42 -7.90 -18.92 4.93
C ILE A 42 -9.01 -18.31 4.06
N CYS A 43 -9.42 -17.07 4.33
CA CYS A 43 -10.41 -16.36 3.53
C CYS A 43 -9.97 -16.20 2.07
N SER A 44 -8.70 -15.83 1.84
CA SER A 44 -8.15 -15.65 0.49
C SER A 44 -8.10 -16.96 -0.27
N LEU A 45 -7.64 -18.05 0.35
CA LEU A 45 -7.63 -19.39 -0.24
C LEU A 45 -9.04 -19.87 -0.55
N PHE A 46 -10.01 -19.65 0.35
CA PHE A 46 -11.40 -20.00 0.10
C PHE A 46 -11.96 -19.27 -1.13
N VAL A 47 -11.68 -17.97 -1.29
CA VAL A 47 -12.08 -17.21 -2.47
C VAL A 47 -11.38 -17.74 -3.73
N PHE A 48 -10.08 -18.03 -3.64
CA PHE A 48 -9.28 -18.57 -4.75
C PHE A 48 -9.84 -19.90 -5.26
N ILE A 49 -10.09 -20.82 -4.33
CA ILE A 49 -10.70 -22.12 -4.56
C ILE A 49 -12.06 -21.96 -5.24
N ASN A 50 -12.92 -21.07 -4.73
CA ASN A 50 -14.24 -20.82 -5.34
C ASN A 50 -14.15 -20.28 -6.77
N ILE A 51 -13.16 -19.43 -7.07
CA ILE A 51 -12.93 -18.91 -8.43
C ILE A 51 -12.48 -20.03 -9.36
N ILE A 52 -11.56 -20.90 -8.92
CA ILE A 52 -11.05 -22.04 -9.70
C ILE A 52 -12.15 -23.07 -9.98
N TYR A 53 -12.97 -23.41 -8.99
CA TYR A 53 -14.03 -24.43 -9.16
C TYR A 53 -15.27 -23.90 -9.88
N ARG A 54 -15.50 -22.56 -9.91
CA ARG A 54 -16.65 -21.95 -10.60
C ARG A 54 -16.24 -20.84 -11.59
N PRO A 55 -15.35 -21.12 -12.55
CA PRO A 55 -14.78 -20.11 -13.43
C PRO A 55 -15.84 -19.54 -14.37
N SER A 56 -16.82 -20.37 -14.77
CA SER A 56 -17.83 -20.03 -15.78
C SER A 56 -18.76 -18.88 -15.38
N LYS A 57 -19.00 -18.64 -14.08
CA LYS A 57 -19.88 -17.56 -13.61
C LYS A 57 -19.12 -16.28 -13.26
N LEU A 58 -17.90 -16.41 -12.75
CA LEU A 58 -17.08 -15.28 -12.31
C LEU A 58 -16.23 -14.70 -13.43
N ILE A 59 -15.52 -15.54 -14.20
CA ILE A 59 -14.56 -15.09 -15.21
C ILE A 59 -15.27 -14.61 -16.49
N LYS A 60 -16.46 -15.14 -16.82
CA LYS A 60 -17.18 -14.67 -18.03
C LYS A 60 -17.64 -13.22 -17.96
N SER A 61 -17.71 -12.62 -16.76
CA SER A 61 -18.03 -11.21 -16.61
C SER A 61 -16.74 -10.39 -16.65
N ILE A 62 -16.58 -9.59 -17.71
CA ILE A 62 -15.35 -8.81 -17.93
C ILE A 62 -14.94 -7.94 -16.74
N GLY A 63 -15.95 -7.37 -16.05
CA GLY A 63 -15.73 -6.56 -14.86
C GLY A 63 -15.30 -7.35 -13.62
N ASN A 64 -15.03 -8.65 -13.71
CA ASN A 64 -14.43 -9.43 -12.62
C ASN A 64 -12.97 -9.78 -12.90
N HIS A 65 -12.43 -9.49 -14.08
CA HIS A 65 -11.07 -9.89 -14.43
C HIS A 65 -10.01 -9.23 -13.54
N PHE A 66 -10.23 -8.01 -13.02
CA PHE A 66 -9.30 -7.37 -12.07
C PHE A 66 -9.35 -8.00 -10.66
N ILE A 67 -10.40 -8.74 -10.31
CA ILE A 67 -10.52 -9.37 -8.98
C ILE A 67 -9.43 -10.42 -8.80
N LEU A 68 -9.10 -11.17 -9.85
CA LEU A 68 -8.10 -12.24 -9.77
C LEU A 68 -6.68 -11.69 -9.55
N PRO A 69 -6.15 -10.73 -10.35
CA PRO A 69 -4.88 -10.07 -10.07
C PRO A 69 -4.84 -9.42 -8.70
N LEU A 70 -5.90 -8.73 -8.28
CA LEU A 70 -5.95 -8.11 -6.95
C LEU A 70 -5.91 -9.15 -5.83
N LEU A 71 -6.62 -10.27 -5.99
CA LEU A 71 -6.60 -11.37 -5.02
C LEU A 71 -5.22 -12.05 -4.96
N ILE A 72 -4.57 -12.23 -6.12
CA ILE A 72 -3.21 -12.77 -6.20
C ILE A 72 -2.24 -11.83 -5.49
N THR A 73 -2.25 -10.53 -5.80
CA THR A 73 -1.35 -9.57 -5.15
C THR A 73 -1.61 -9.50 -3.65
N SER A 74 -2.86 -9.38 -3.22
CA SER A 74 -3.18 -9.36 -1.78
C SER A 74 -2.78 -10.64 -1.05
N PHE A 75 -2.97 -11.81 -1.67
CA PHE A 75 -2.52 -13.08 -1.09
C PHE A 75 -1.01 -13.12 -0.94
N ILE A 76 -0.27 -12.68 -1.96
CA ILE A 76 1.18 -12.59 -1.93
C ILE A 76 1.63 -11.62 -0.82
N GLN A 77 1.04 -10.43 -0.74
CA GLN A 77 1.35 -9.44 0.31
C GLN A 77 1.12 -10.00 1.71
N VAL A 78 -0.06 -10.58 1.97
CA VAL A 78 -0.39 -11.15 3.27
C VAL A 78 0.52 -12.32 3.65
N THR A 79 0.97 -13.12 2.69
CA THR A 79 1.84 -14.28 2.98
C THR A 79 3.30 -13.92 3.13
N THR A 80 3.76 -12.86 2.47
CA THR A 80 5.19 -12.49 2.44
C THR A 80 5.49 -11.30 3.33
N GLU A 81 4.86 -10.15 3.09
CA GLU A 81 5.10 -8.91 3.85
C GLU A 81 4.78 -9.12 5.33
N LEU A 82 3.60 -9.69 5.63
CA LEU A 82 3.16 -9.84 7.01
C LEU A 82 4.04 -10.83 7.78
N SER A 83 4.44 -11.95 7.16
CA SER A 83 5.38 -12.89 7.79
C SER A 83 6.76 -12.27 8.06
N MET A 84 7.22 -11.33 7.23
CA MET A 84 8.45 -10.59 7.51
C MET A 84 8.28 -9.61 8.67
N VAL A 85 7.16 -8.90 8.72
CA VAL A 85 6.80 -8.03 9.85
C VAL A 85 6.72 -8.82 11.15
N GLU A 86 6.12 -10.01 11.14
CA GLU A 86 6.05 -10.90 12.31
C GLU A 86 7.44 -11.37 12.75
N ASN A 87 8.30 -11.78 11.82
CA ASN A 87 9.67 -12.17 12.11
C ASN A 87 10.45 -11.01 12.75
N TYR A 88 10.26 -9.78 12.26
CA TYR A 88 10.82 -8.58 12.87
C TYR A 88 10.23 -8.31 14.26
N LEU A 89 8.91 -8.43 14.45
CA LEU A 89 8.27 -8.22 15.76
C LEU A 89 8.76 -9.23 16.80
N HIS A 90 9.02 -10.46 16.38
CA HIS A 90 9.54 -11.52 17.24
C HIS A 90 11.01 -11.30 17.61
N THR A 91 11.87 -11.00 16.64
CA THR A 91 13.34 -10.93 16.85
C THR A 91 13.87 -9.53 17.16
N GLY A 92 13.13 -8.49 16.79
CA GLY A 92 13.53 -7.09 16.87
C GLY A 92 14.56 -6.64 15.84
N ILE A 93 14.93 -7.51 14.89
CA ILE A 93 15.94 -7.24 13.86
C ILE A 93 15.49 -7.89 12.56
N VAL A 94 15.70 -7.22 11.42
CA VAL A 94 15.41 -7.79 10.10
C VAL A 94 16.39 -8.92 9.79
N ARG A 95 15.87 -10.11 9.45
CA ARG A 95 16.68 -11.30 9.07
C ARG A 95 16.31 -11.78 7.67
N PRO A 96 17.29 -12.01 6.77
CA PRO A 96 18.73 -11.79 6.96
C PRO A 96 19.11 -10.29 6.96
N SER A 97 20.09 -9.92 7.78
CA SER A 97 20.56 -8.54 7.91
C SER A 97 21.60 -8.22 6.82
N THR A 98 21.19 -8.30 5.55
CA THR A 98 22.07 -8.06 4.40
C THR A 98 21.51 -6.95 3.52
N ASN A 99 22.42 -6.17 2.90
CA ASN A 99 22.08 -5.09 1.97
C ASN A 99 21.18 -5.58 0.82
N SER A 100 21.54 -6.71 0.20
CA SER A 100 20.79 -7.27 -0.93
C SER A 100 19.37 -7.68 -0.55
N TYR A 101 19.17 -8.21 0.67
CA TYR A 101 17.85 -8.57 1.15
C TYR A 101 16.98 -7.32 1.35
N CYS A 102 17.51 -6.28 2.00
CA CYS A 102 16.77 -5.03 2.21
C CYS A 102 16.43 -4.31 0.90
N LEU A 103 17.35 -4.29 -0.07
CA LEU A 103 17.11 -3.77 -1.42
C LEU A 103 15.97 -4.52 -2.12
N PHE A 104 16.07 -5.85 -2.18
CA PHE A 104 15.06 -6.68 -2.81
C PHE A 104 13.70 -6.54 -2.12
N PHE A 105 13.68 -6.56 -0.80
CA PHE A 105 12.46 -6.51 -0.02
C PHE A 105 11.75 -5.16 -0.15
N ASN A 106 12.48 -4.05 -0.08
CA ASN A 106 11.90 -2.73 -0.35
C ASN A 106 11.33 -2.66 -1.77
N TRP A 107 12.09 -3.08 -2.79
CA TRP A 107 11.58 -3.12 -4.16
C TRP A 107 10.29 -3.93 -4.28
N TYR A 108 10.28 -5.11 -3.68
CA TYR A 108 9.16 -6.02 -3.71
C TYR A 108 7.90 -5.43 -3.04
N GLU A 109 8.05 -4.86 -1.84
CA GLU A 109 6.96 -4.23 -1.10
C GLU A 109 6.36 -3.03 -1.84
N PHE A 110 7.21 -2.08 -2.28
CA PHE A 110 6.75 -0.90 -3.02
C PHE A 110 6.06 -1.31 -4.34
N SER A 111 6.59 -2.33 -5.01
CA SER A 111 6.01 -2.87 -6.23
C SER A 111 4.62 -3.47 -6.01
N LEU A 112 4.46 -4.34 -5.00
CA LEU A 112 3.17 -4.98 -4.72
C LEU A 112 2.12 -3.97 -4.25
N ASN A 113 2.50 -3.03 -3.38
CA ASN A 113 1.62 -1.95 -2.96
C ASN A 113 1.18 -1.08 -4.13
N GLY A 114 2.12 -0.72 -5.01
CA GLY A 114 1.82 -0.01 -6.25
C GLY A 114 0.88 -0.80 -7.15
N ILE A 115 1.14 -2.08 -7.39
CA ILE A 115 0.27 -2.93 -8.24
C ILE A 115 -1.16 -2.95 -7.68
N SER A 116 -1.34 -3.19 -6.39
CA SER A 116 -2.65 -3.22 -5.74
C SER A 116 -3.39 -1.88 -5.91
N LEU A 117 -2.69 -0.75 -5.73
CA LEU A 117 -3.25 0.60 -5.89
C LEU A 117 -3.63 0.90 -7.34
N PHE A 118 -2.76 0.61 -8.31
CA PHE A 118 -3.01 0.87 -9.73
C PHE A 118 -4.08 -0.07 -10.32
N ILE A 119 -4.15 -1.33 -9.89
CA ILE A 119 -5.26 -2.24 -10.25
C ILE A 119 -6.58 -1.67 -9.71
N MET A 120 -6.61 -1.19 -8.47
CA MET A 120 -7.82 -0.59 -7.89
C MET A 120 -8.25 0.67 -8.64
N LEU A 121 -7.30 1.55 -8.97
CA LEU A 121 -7.53 2.73 -9.80
C LEU A 121 -8.16 2.35 -11.13
N TRP A 122 -7.54 1.41 -11.84
CA TRP A 122 -8.04 0.97 -13.12
C TRP A 122 -9.42 0.33 -13.02
N ALA A 123 -9.65 -0.53 -12.02
CA ALA A 123 -10.94 -1.16 -11.78
C ALA A 123 -12.07 -0.14 -11.54
N SER A 124 -11.78 0.96 -10.83
CA SER A 124 -12.72 2.07 -10.62
C SER A 124 -13.02 2.83 -11.92
N ILE A 125 -11.99 3.11 -12.74
CA ILE A 125 -12.16 3.78 -14.04
C ILE A 125 -12.91 2.88 -15.04
N GLU A 126 -12.53 1.62 -15.17
CA GLU A 126 -13.13 0.66 -16.08
C GLU A 126 -14.64 0.54 -15.84
N ARG A 127 -15.07 0.50 -14.57
CA ARG A 127 -16.50 0.44 -14.21
C ARG A 127 -17.27 1.67 -14.69
N HIS A 128 -16.67 2.85 -14.65
CA HIS A 128 -17.29 4.04 -15.25
C HIS A 128 -17.49 3.89 -16.74
N ILE A 129 -16.48 3.38 -17.44
CA ILE A 129 -16.54 3.16 -18.89
C ILE A 129 -17.64 2.14 -19.22
N ILE A 130 -17.73 1.03 -18.49
CA ILE A 130 -18.76 -0.01 -18.69
C ILE A 130 -20.18 0.55 -18.48
N ILE A 131 -20.37 1.42 -17.49
CA ILE A 131 -21.67 2.02 -17.17
C ILE A 131 -22.10 3.04 -18.24
N LEU A 132 -21.15 3.81 -18.77
CA LEU A 132 -21.38 4.82 -19.81
C LEU A 132 -21.60 4.20 -21.19
N SER A 133 -20.81 3.18 -21.55
CA SER A 133 -20.84 2.62 -22.88
C SER A 133 -20.80 1.09 -22.85
N GLN A 134 -21.99 0.51 -22.77
CA GLN A 134 -22.16 -0.95 -22.83
C GLN A 134 -21.72 -1.52 -24.19
N PHE A 135 -21.81 -0.72 -25.26
CA PHE A 135 -21.45 -1.13 -26.62
C PHE A 135 -19.93 -1.17 -26.86
N VAL A 136 -19.14 -0.39 -26.11
CA VAL A 136 -17.67 -0.34 -26.32
C VAL A 136 -17.01 -1.70 -26.10
N PHE A 137 -17.51 -2.50 -25.16
CA PHE A 137 -16.92 -3.81 -24.83
C PHE A 137 -17.39 -4.97 -25.73
N GLN A 138 -18.32 -4.74 -26.65
CA GLN A 138 -18.76 -5.76 -27.62
C GLN A 138 -17.73 -5.96 -28.74
N ILE A 139 -16.93 -4.94 -29.05
CA ILE A 139 -15.90 -4.98 -30.10
C ILE A 139 -14.59 -5.51 -29.50
N GLN A 140 -14.06 -6.60 -30.04
CA GLN A 140 -12.87 -7.28 -29.49
C GLN A 140 -11.63 -6.38 -29.41
N TRP A 141 -11.39 -5.56 -30.43
CA TRP A 141 -10.26 -4.63 -30.44
C TRP A 141 -10.36 -3.57 -29.33
N LYS A 142 -11.54 -2.97 -29.16
CA LYS A 142 -11.79 -2.01 -28.08
C LYS A 142 -11.63 -2.66 -26.71
N ARG A 143 -12.03 -3.92 -26.58
CA ARG A 143 -11.79 -4.70 -25.35
C ARG A 143 -10.29 -4.85 -25.06
N ILE A 144 -9.44 -5.13 -26.05
CA ILE A 144 -8.00 -5.22 -25.81
C ILE A 144 -7.44 -3.88 -25.31
N VAL A 145 -7.79 -2.78 -25.99
CA VAL A 145 -7.29 -1.44 -25.69
C VAL A 145 -7.79 -0.88 -24.35
N PHE A 146 -9.08 -1.06 -24.04
CA PHE A 146 -9.71 -0.47 -22.86
C PHE A 146 -9.88 -1.43 -21.68
N HIS A 147 -9.30 -2.63 -21.72
CA HIS A 147 -9.38 -3.56 -20.60
C HIS A 147 -8.03 -4.21 -20.32
N TYR A 148 -7.46 -4.91 -21.30
CA TYR A 148 -6.25 -5.71 -21.09
C TYR A 148 -4.99 -4.84 -21.04
N ILE A 149 -4.81 -3.89 -21.97
CA ILE A 149 -3.61 -3.04 -22.00
C ILE A 149 -3.44 -2.26 -20.69
N PRO A 150 -4.45 -1.54 -20.16
CA PRO A 150 -4.25 -0.74 -18.96
C PRO A 150 -4.08 -1.60 -17.70
N LEU A 151 -4.70 -2.80 -17.66
CA LEU A 151 -4.45 -3.77 -16.59
C LEU A 151 -3.01 -4.29 -16.63
N CYS A 152 -2.46 -4.59 -17.81
CA CYS A 152 -1.06 -4.95 -17.97
C CYS A 152 -0.13 -3.81 -17.55
N ILE A 153 -0.45 -2.57 -17.94
CA ILE A 153 0.31 -1.39 -17.51
C ILE A 153 0.25 -1.25 -15.97
N ALA A 154 -0.92 -1.40 -15.35
CA ALA A 154 -1.07 -1.31 -13.90
C ALA A 154 -0.23 -2.36 -13.14
N ILE A 155 -0.01 -3.54 -13.73
CA ILE A 155 0.80 -4.61 -13.15
C ILE A 155 2.30 -4.38 -13.41
N LEU A 156 2.68 -3.93 -14.60
CA LEU A 156 4.10 -3.82 -14.99
C LEU A 156 4.74 -2.50 -14.57
N TYR A 157 3.97 -1.41 -14.51
CA TYR A 157 4.50 -0.08 -14.22
C TYR A 157 5.17 0.02 -12.84
N PRO A 158 4.52 -0.38 -11.72
CA PRO A 158 5.13 -0.20 -10.40
C PRO A 158 6.45 -0.98 -10.23
N PRO A 159 6.55 -2.28 -10.59
CA PRO A 159 7.81 -3.02 -10.50
C PRO A 159 8.95 -2.41 -11.29
N VAL A 160 8.69 -1.94 -12.52
CA VAL A 160 9.71 -1.32 -13.37
C VAL A 160 10.16 0.02 -12.80
N CYS A 161 9.20 0.85 -12.36
CA CYS A 161 9.47 2.15 -11.77
C CYS A 161 10.33 2.01 -10.50
N TYR A 162 9.92 1.16 -9.55
CA TYR A 162 10.68 0.95 -8.32
C TYR A 162 11.99 0.20 -8.55
N ALA A 163 12.09 -0.66 -9.57
CA ALA A 163 13.38 -1.28 -9.91
C ALA A 163 14.39 -0.21 -10.34
N TYR A 164 13.97 0.76 -11.14
CA TYR A 164 14.81 1.89 -11.51
C TYR A 164 15.19 2.74 -10.29
N LEU A 165 14.23 3.13 -9.46
CA LEU A 165 14.47 3.99 -8.30
C LEU A 165 15.35 3.35 -7.22
N ILE A 166 15.30 2.02 -7.07
CA ILE A 166 16.01 1.32 -5.97
C ILE A 166 17.34 0.72 -6.44
N PHE A 167 17.41 0.13 -7.64
CA PHE A 167 18.63 -0.55 -8.10
C PHE A 167 19.50 0.30 -9.01
N ILE A 168 18.92 1.21 -9.81
CA ILE A 168 19.63 1.95 -10.85
C ILE A 168 19.99 3.37 -10.40
N TYR A 169 19.14 4.00 -9.60
CA TYR A 169 19.40 5.35 -9.11
C TYR A 169 20.64 5.38 -8.19
N ASN A 170 21.61 6.22 -8.54
CA ASN A 170 22.89 6.34 -7.84
C ASN A 170 22.73 7.02 -6.47
N CYS A 171 22.31 6.28 -5.46
CA CYS A 171 22.41 6.72 -4.07
C CYS A 171 22.89 5.59 -3.15
N VAL A 172 23.56 5.97 -2.07
CA VAL A 172 24.07 5.01 -1.07
C VAL A 172 22.96 4.74 -0.06
N ASN A 173 22.49 3.50 0.01
CA ASN A 173 21.49 3.10 0.99
C ASN A 173 22.15 2.86 2.36
N ASN A 174 21.63 3.53 3.39
CA ASN A 174 22.04 3.36 4.78
C ASN A 174 20.95 2.60 5.54
N TRP A 175 21.00 1.27 5.51
CA TRP A 175 19.97 0.42 6.14
C TRP A 175 20.12 0.34 7.65
N ASN A 176 19.01 0.51 8.37
CA ASN A 176 18.94 0.17 9.79
C ASN A 176 18.18 -1.14 9.98
N TYR A 177 18.90 -2.23 10.25
CA TYR A 177 18.30 -3.55 10.44
C TYR A 177 17.47 -3.66 11.74
N TYR A 178 17.57 -2.68 12.64
CA TYR A 178 16.75 -2.61 13.85
C TYR A 178 15.41 -1.90 13.61
N GLU A 179 15.19 -1.35 12.42
CA GLU A 179 13.92 -0.76 12.01
C GLU A 179 13.11 -1.72 11.13
N LEU A 180 11.79 -1.56 11.16
CA LEU A 180 10.89 -2.30 10.28
C LEU A 180 11.21 -1.94 8.82
N LEU A 181 11.18 -2.93 7.92
CA LEU A 181 11.41 -2.77 6.48
C LEU A 181 12.82 -2.24 6.10
N CYS A 182 13.81 -2.42 7.00
CA CYS A 182 15.18 -1.96 6.80
C CYS A 182 15.35 -0.43 6.66
N THR A 183 14.40 0.40 7.09
CA THR A 183 14.36 1.86 6.80
C THR A 183 14.04 2.15 5.33
N ALA A 184 13.51 3.35 5.07
CA ALA A 184 13.17 3.82 3.73
C ALA A 184 14.42 3.87 2.80
N PRO A 185 14.27 3.52 1.51
CA PRO A 185 15.36 3.56 0.53
C PRO A 185 15.87 4.98 0.31
N CYS A 186 17.14 5.11 -0.10
CA CYS A 186 17.82 6.40 -0.18
C CYS A 186 17.18 7.41 -1.15
N PHE A 187 16.41 6.97 -2.15
CA PHE A 187 15.72 7.90 -3.05
C PHE A 187 14.70 8.79 -2.32
N TYR A 188 14.14 8.35 -1.17
CA TYR A 188 13.27 9.19 -0.34
C TYR A 188 13.99 10.35 0.32
N GLN A 189 15.31 10.27 0.50
CA GLN A 189 16.12 11.37 1.03
C GLN A 189 16.25 12.50 0.00
N ASN A 190 16.11 12.19 -1.30
CA ASN A 190 16.02 13.21 -2.33
C ASN A 190 14.61 13.81 -2.34
N LYS A 191 14.50 15.09 -1.97
CA LYS A 191 13.22 15.81 -1.88
C LYS A 191 12.41 15.74 -3.17
N ILE A 192 13.04 15.84 -4.34
CA ILE A 192 12.34 15.83 -5.62
C ILE A 192 11.78 14.44 -5.92
N LEU A 193 12.60 13.40 -5.82
CA LEU A 193 12.19 12.02 -6.12
C LEU A 193 11.17 11.50 -5.11
N GLY A 194 11.39 11.73 -3.82
CA GLY A 194 10.43 11.35 -2.77
C GLY A 194 9.08 12.04 -2.94
N THR A 195 9.07 13.34 -3.27
CA THR A 195 7.81 14.08 -3.52
C THR A 195 7.12 13.59 -4.79
N MET A 196 7.88 13.33 -5.87
CA MET A 196 7.31 12.82 -7.12
C MET A 196 6.72 11.43 -6.94
N ASP A 197 7.41 10.54 -6.24
CA ASP A 197 6.91 9.20 -5.91
C ASP A 197 5.60 9.29 -5.09
N TRP A 198 5.63 10.06 -4.00
CA TRP A 198 4.46 10.24 -3.15
C TRP A 198 3.27 10.84 -3.90
N LEU A 199 3.50 11.85 -4.74
CA LEU A 199 2.44 12.51 -5.49
C LEU A 199 1.88 11.61 -6.60
N VAL A 200 2.76 11.06 -7.45
CA VAL A 200 2.38 10.35 -8.68
C VAL A 200 1.96 8.90 -8.40
N ASN A 201 2.68 8.20 -7.52
CA ASN A 201 2.43 6.79 -7.27
C ASN A 201 1.44 6.55 -6.13
N ILE A 202 1.19 7.53 -5.25
CA ILE A 202 0.29 7.36 -4.10
C ILE A 202 -0.92 8.31 -4.17
N ILE A 203 -0.69 9.63 -4.09
CA ILE A 203 -1.78 10.61 -3.93
C ILE A 203 -2.69 10.70 -5.15
N ILE A 204 -2.14 10.83 -6.36
CA ILE A 204 -2.93 10.94 -7.59
C ILE A 204 -3.80 9.69 -7.81
N PRO A 205 -3.28 8.45 -7.71
CA PRO A 205 -4.09 7.24 -7.80
C PRO A 205 -5.16 7.15 -6.71
N ALA A 206 -4.82 7.43 -5.44
CA ALA A 206 -5.77 7.36 -4.34
C ALA A 206 -6.91 8.37 -4.50
N PHE A 207 -6.58 9.62 -4.86
CA PHE A 207 -7.58 10.66 -5.13
C PHE A 207 -8.45 10.30 -6.33
N SER A 208 -7.86 9.75 -7.40
CA SER A 208 -8.60 9.31 -8.58
C SER A 208 -9.55 8.16 -8.28
N ILE A 209 -9.16 7.21 -7.42
CA ILE A 209 -10.04 6.15 -6.90
C ILE A 209 -11.22 6.77 -6.14
N ALA A 210 -10.94 7.69 -5.21
CA ALA A 210 -11.98 8.34 -4.41
C ALA A 210 -12.98 9.11 -5.29
N LEU A 211 -12.48 9.92 -6.24
CA LEU A 211 -13.30 10.68 -7.17
C LEU A 211 -14.12 9.75 -8.08
N ALA A 212 -13.51 8.69 -8.62
CA ALA A 212 -14.22 7.70 -9.41
C ALA A 212 -15.34 7.04 -8.60
N ASN A 213 -15.09 6.61 -7.37
CA ASN A 213 -16.11 5.97 -6.56
C ASN A 213 -17.25 6.93 -6.16
N LEU A 214 -16.93 8.20 -5.87
CA LEU A 214 -17.92 9.24 -5.62
C LEU A 214 -18.83 9.46 -6.85
N LEU A 215 -18.23 9.62 -8.03
CA LEU A 215 -18.97 9.78 -9.28
C LEU A 215 -19.83 8.55 -9.61
N LEU A 216 -19.39 7.33 -9.26
CA LEU A 216 -20.18 6.10 -9.43
C LEU A 216 -21.45 6.15 -8.57
N ILE A 217 -21.32 6.57 -7.31
CA ILE A 217 -22.46 6.68 -6.38
C ILE A 217 -23.48 7.69 -6.93
N ILE A 218 -23.02 8.90 -7.26
CA ILE A 218 -23.90 9.97 -7.78
C ILE A 218 -24.66 9.47 -9.01
N ARG A 219 -23.97 8.79 -9.94
CA ARG A 219 -24.60 8.23 -11.14
C ARG A 219 -25.60 7.12 -10.83
N ILE A 220 -25.32 6.24 -9.88
CA ILE A 220 -26.25 5.16 -9.51
C ILE A 220 -27.52 5.73 -8.90
N ILE A 221 -27.41 6.74 -8.05
CA ILE A 221 -28.55 7.45 -7.46
C ILE A 221 -29.38 8.09 -8.58
N HIS A 222 -28.74 8.86 -9.47
CA HIS A 222 -29.45 9.53 -10.57
C HIS A 222 -30.10 8.55 -11.55
N ARG A 223 -29.43 7.44 -11.89
CA ARG A 223 -29.95 6.43 -12.81
C ARG A 223 -31.08 5.60 -12.21
N SER A 224 -31.06 5.40 -10.89
CA SER A 224 -32.13 4.72 -10.14
C SER A 224 -33.47 5.44 -10.29
N THR A 225 -33.46 6.77 -10.45
CA THR A 225 -34.68 7.57 -10.62
C THR A 225 -35.25 7.47 -12.04
N LYS A 226 -34.41 7.30 -13.07
CA LYS A 226 -34.81 7.40 -14.48
C LYS A 226 -35.20 6.06 -15.13
N ILE A 227 -34.66 4.93 -14.68
CA ILE A 227 -34.85 3.62 -15.34
C ILE A 227 -35.70 2.70 -14.45
N ARG A 228 -37.03 2.85 -14.50
CA ARG A 228 -37.96 2.00 -13.73
C ARG A 228 -38.25 0.65 -14.41
N HIS A 229 -37.91 0.49 -15.69
CA HIS A 229 -38.37 -0.64 -16.50
C HIS A 229 -37.52 -1.93 -16.44
N ASN A 230 -36.37 -1.97 -15.73
CA ASN A 230 -35.58 -3.20 -15.64
C ASN A 230 -34.94 -3.41 -14.25
N PRO A 231 -35.74 -3.80 -13.24
CA PRO A 231 -35.30 -3.84 -11.84
C PRO A 231 -34.22 -4.88 -11.56
N GLU A 232 -34.19 -6.00 -12.29
CA GLU A 232 -33.22 -7.08 -12.07
C GLU A 232 -31.80 -6.65 -12.44
N ARG A 233 -31.63 -5.97 -13.58
CA ARG A 233 -30.34 -5.45 -14.03
C ARG A 233 -29.79 -4.40 -13.05
N ILE A 234 -30.67 -3.58 -12.49
CA ILE A 234 -30.32 -2.56 -11.49
C ILE A 234 -29.85 -3.22 -10.20
N LYS A 235 -30.57 -4.23 -9.69
CA LYS A 235 -30.17 -4.97 -8.48
C LYS A 235 -28.78 -5.59 -8.63
N LYS A 236 -28.49 -6.21 -9.77
CA LYS A 236 -27.17 -6.80 -10.05
C LYS A 236 -26.05 -5.75 -10.06
N ASN A 237 -26.25 -4.63 -10.76
CA ASN A 237 -25.25 -3.56 -10.85
C ASN A 237 -25.03 -2.85 -9.52
N ARG A 238 -26.10 -2.64 -8.72
CA ARG A 238 -25.99 -2.07 -7.37
C ARG A 238 -25.15 -2.95 -6.46
N LYS A 239 -25.41 -4.26 -6.43
CA LYS A 239 -24.64 -5.21 -5.58
C LYS A 239 -23.15 -5.18 -5.89
N MET A 240 -22.78 -5.23 -7.18
CA MET A 240 -21.38 -5.17 -7.61
C MET A 240 -20.71 -3.83 -7.29
N THR A 241 -21.45 -2.72 -7.39
CA THR A 241 -20.91 -1.40 -7.06
C THR A 241 -20.73 -1.21 -5.57
N ILE A 242 -21.71 -1.63 -4.75
CA ILE A 242 -21.61 -1.58 -3.28
C ILE A 242 -20.40 -2.38 -2.80
N GLN A 243 -20.14 -3.55 -3.39
CA GLN A 243 -18.97 -4.36 -3.04
C GLN A 243 -17.65 -3.63 -3.27
N LEU A 244 -17.47 -2.98 -4.43
CA LEU A 244 -16.24 -2.23 -4.68
C LEU A 244 -16.17 -0.97 -3.84
N LEU A 245 -17.30 -0.30 -3.64
CA LEU A 245 -17.34 0.87 -2.79
C LEU A 245 -16.85 0.49 -1.39
N ALA A 246 -17.34 -0.61 -0.83
CA ALA A 246 -16.87 -1.11 0.46
C ALA A 246 -15.35 -1.38 0.46
N ILE A 247 -14.83 -2.06 -0.57
CA ILE A 247 -13.39 -2.33 -0.70
C ILE A 247 -12.59 -1.03 -0.79
N SER A 248 -13.04 -0.07 -1.60
CA SER A 248 -12.36 1.21 -1.79
C SER A 248 -12.43 2.12 -0.57
N SER A 249 -13.54 2.11 0.16
CA SER A 249 -13.67 2.87 1.41
C SER A 249 -12.76 2.30 2.47
N LEU A 250 -12.69 0.96 2.60
CA LEU A 250 -11.72 0.31 3.49
C LEU A 250 -10.30 0.70 3.10
N PHE A 251 -9.97 0.66 1.80
CA PHE A 251 -8.67 1.07 1.31
C PHE A 251 -8.34 2.52 1.70
N LEU A 252 -9.24 3.48 1.48
CA LEU A 252 -9.02 4.88 1.88
C LEU A 252 -8.88 5.04 3.40
N ILE A 253 -9.69 4.34 4.19
CA ILE A 253 -9.63 4.39 5.66
C ILE A 253 -8.28 3.90 6.18
N PHE A 254 -7.70 2.87 5.55
CA PHE A 254 -6.39 2.34 5.96
C PHE A 254 -5.22 3.19 5.45
N TRP A 255 -5.32 3.76 4.24
CA TRP A 255 -4.24 4.53 3.63
C TRP A 255 -4.15 5.98 4.11
N LEU A 256 -5.26 6.63 4.42
CA LEU A 256 -5.26 8.03 4.84
C LEU A 256 -4.45 8.29 6.13
N PRO A 257 -4.58 7.48 7.20
CA PRO A 257 -3.78 7.65 8.41
C PRO A 257 -2.29 7.53 8.12
N ILE A 258 -1.88 6.56 7.30
CA ILE A 258 -0.47 6.35 6.93
C ILE A 258 0.05 7.55 6.15
N ALA A 259 -0.72 8.05 5.18
CA ALA A 259 -0.33 9.21 4.39
C ALA A 259 -0.15 10.47 5.26
N VAL A 260 -1.05 10.69 6.23
CA VAL A 260 -0.98 11.84 7.14
C VAL A 260 0.21 11.74 8.09
N THR A 261 0.45 10.57 8.70
CA THR A 261 1.57 10.42 9.64
C THR A 261 2.93 10.54 8.95
N VAL A 262 3.04 10.04 7.72
CA VAL A 262 4.26 10.18 6.91
C VAL A 262 4.52 11.65 6.57
N ASP A 263 3.50 12.42 6.14
CA ASP A 263 3.68 13.86 5.86
C ASP A 263 4.13 14.62 7.10
N THR A 264 3.53 14.35 8.28
CA THR A 264 3.94 15.02 9.51
C THR A 264 5.38 14.70 9.89
N ILE A 265 5.80 13.44 9.78
CA ILE A 265 7.16 13.03 10.13
C ILE A 265 8.20 13.63 9.17
N ILE A 266 7.89 13.66 7.87
CA ILE A 266 8.77 14.26 6.87
C ILE A 266 8.90 15.76 7.13
N ARG A 267 7.79 16.45 7.39
CA ARG A 267 7.78 17.89 7.66
C ARG A 267 8.64 18.23 8.89
N ASP A 268 8.50 17.45 9.96
CA ASP A 268 9.29 17.67 11.18
C ASP A 268 10.78 17.44 10.95
N ARG A 269 11.17 16.41 10.18
CA ARG A 269 12.58 16.17 9.84
C ARG A 269 13.19 17.28 8.98
N VAL A 270 12.44 17.81 8.02
CA VAL A 270 12.91 18.92 7.17
C VAL A 270 13.15 20.17 8.01
N LEU A 271 12.22 20.52 8.90
CA LEU A 271 12.38 21.67 9.79
C LEU A 271 13.58 21.54 10.74
N LEU A 272 13.87 20.32 11.21
CA LEU A 272 15.04 20.08 12.06
C LEU A 272 16.36 20.23 11.29
N ASN A 273 16.44 19.75 10.05
CA ASN A 273 17.64 19.88 9.23
C ASN A 273 17.91 21.34 8.83
N ASP A 274 16.88 22.08 8.41
CA ASP A 274 17.03 23.50 8.07
C ASP A 274 17.54 24.32 9.27
N ASN A 275 17.08 24.00 10.48
CA ASN A 275 17.57 24.64 11.70
C ASN A 275 19.00 24.25 12.05
N ALA A 276 19.42 23.01 11.77
CA ALA A 276 20.78 22.54 12.01
C ALA A 276 21.79 23.20 11.06
N ASP A 277 21.45 23.32 9.78
CA ASP A 277 22.28 24.01 8.79
C ASP A 277 22.37 25.52 9.08
N LEU A 278 21.26 26.12 9.54
CA LEU A 278 21.27 27.51 10.00
C LEU A 278 22.17 27.69 11.23
N ALA A 279 22.11 26.78 12.21
CA ALA A 279 22.98 26.82 13.37
C ALA A 279 24.46 26.62 13.00
N ALA A 280 24.76 25.71 12.07
CA ALA A 280 26.12 25.45 11.59
C ALA A 280 26.69 26.66 10.84
N SER A 281 25.88 27.33 10.00
CA SER A 281 26.31 28.54 9.29
C SER A 281 26.53 29.74 10.21
N VAL A 282 25.74 29.88 11.28
CA VAL A 282 25.98 30.92 12.32
C VAL A 282 27.30 30.67 13.08
N LEU A 283 27.61 29.41 13.38
CA LEU A 283 28.85 29.02 14.08
C LEU A 283 30.13 29.23 13.25
N VAL A 284 30.06 29.23 11.92
CA VAL A 284 31.23 29.46 11.05
C VAL A 284 31.53 30.95 10.87
N VAL A 285 30.54 31.82 11.11
CA VAL A 285 30.69 33.29 10.99
C VAL A 285 31.05 33.95 12.33
N SER A 286 31.02 33.20 13.43
CA SER A 286 31.37 33.65 14.78
C SER A 286 32.81 33.29 15.15
#